data_AF-A0A961S5X6-F1
#
_entry.id   AF-A0A961S5X6-F1
#
_cell.length_a   1.000
_cell.length_b   1.000
_cell.length_c   1.000
_cell.angle_alpha   90.00
_cell.angle_beta   90.00
_cell.angle_gamma   90.00
#
_symmetry.space_group_name_H-M   'P 1'
#
loop_
_entity.id
_entity.type
_entity.pdbx_description
1 polymer ?
#
loop_
_entity_poly.entity_id
_entity_poly.type
_entity_poly.pdbx_seq_one_letter_code
_entity_poly.pdbx_strand_id
1 'polypeptide(L)'
;GPEHAWLHEQGRVEYVAITDAEALAAFQLCCETEGIIPALEPAHALAHVMKIAPALPADHIVCMNLCGRGDKDIFTAARALGVDMDGMPQPAASQ
;
A
#
# COMPACT_ATOMS: atom_id res chain seq x y z
N GLY A 1 0.30 -11.39 -14.56
CA GLY A 1 0.85 -12.29 -15.60
C GLY A 1 -0.23 -12.65 -16.61
N PRO A 2 -0.17 -13.82 -17.28
CA PRO A 2 -1.14 -14.17 -18.31
C PRO A 2 -2.59 -14.31 -17.81
N GLU A 3 -2.79 -14.92 -16.63
CA GLU A 3 -4.12 -15.08 -16.04
C GLU A 3 -4.78 -13.72 -15.71
N HIS A 4 -3.99 -12.77 -15.21
CA HIS A 4 -4.44 -11.41 -14.95
C HIS A 4 -4.93 -10.69 -16.23
N ALA A 5 -4.20 -10.83 -17.34
CA ALA A 5 -4.58 -10.26 -18.63
C ALA A 5 -5.89 -10.89 -19.14
N TRP A 6 -5.98 -12.22 -19.09
CA TRP A 6 -7.18 -12.95 -19.47
C TRP A 6 -8.40 -12.53 -18.64
N LEU A 7 -8.29 -12.44 -17.31
CA LEU A 7 -9.41 -12.01 -16.45
C LEU A 7 -9.90 -10.61 -16.79
N HIS A 8 -9.02 -9.71 -17.20
CA HIS A 8 -9.39 -8.35 -17.61
C HIS A 8 -10.02 -8.32 -18.99
N GLU A 9 -9.50 -9.09 -19.96
CA GLU A 9 -10.15 -9.26 -21.27
C GLU A 9 -11.57 -9.83 -21.14
N GLN A 10 -11.81 -10.69 -20.14
CA GLN A 10 -13.15 -11.21 -19.82
C GLN A 10 -14.03 -10.25 -19.00
N GLY A 11 -13.54 -9.05 -18.64
CA GLY A 11 -14.28 -8.08 -17.83
C GLY A 11 -14.52 -8.51 -16.37
N ARG A 12 -13.71 -9.45 -15.84
CA ARG A 12 -13.87 -9.99 -14.48
C ARG A 12 -13.08 -9.22 -13.42
N VAL A 13 -12.08 -8.46 -13.84
CA VAL A 13 -11.24 -7.64 -12.95
C VAL A 13 -10.92 -6.31 -13.62
N GLU A 14 -10.83 -5.27 -12.79
CA GLU A 14 -10.38 -3.95 -13.19
C GLU A 14 -8.96 -3.73 -12.67
N TYR A 15 -8.09 -3.17 -13.53
CA TYR A 15 -6.75 -2.75 -13.14
C TYR A 15 -6.71 -1.23 -13.06
N VAL A 16 -6.19 -0.74 -11.94
CA VAL A 16 -6.06 0.68 -11.64
C VAL A 16 -4.62 0.99 -11.27
N ALA A 17 -4.20 2.24 -11.51
CA ALA A 17 -2.90 2.72 -11.12
C ALA A 17 -3.01 3.59 -9.86
N ILE A 18 -1.99 3.48 -9.01
CA ILE A 18 -1.78 4.30 -7.82
C ILE A 18 -0.34 4.79 -7.86
N THR A 19 -0.14 6.05 -7.49
CA THR A 19 1.20 6.66 -7.45
C THR A 19 1.89 6.41 -6.12
N ASP A 20 3.22 6.50 -6.09
CA ASP A 20 4.01 6.37 -4.86
C ASP A 20 3.56 7.35 -3.77
N ALA A 21 3.19 8.58 -4.14
CA ALA A 21 2.71 9.59 -3.20
C ALA A 21 1.37 9.19 -2.54
N GLU A 22 0.47 8.58 -3.32
CA GLU A 22 -0.80 8.08 -2.81
C GLU A 22 -0.61 6.86 -1.93
N ALA A 23 0.27 5.94 -2.32
CA ALA A 23 0.64 4.79 -1.50
C ALA A 23 1.28 5.24 -0.18
N LEU A 24 2.14 6.26 -0.19
CA LEU A 24 2.78 6.80 1.00
C LEU A 24 1.79 7.51 1.93
N ALA A 25 0.78 8.19 1.39
CA ALA A 25 -0.31 8.76 2.18
C ALA A 25 -1.15 7.65 2.85
N ALA A 26 -1.47 6.58 2.12
CA ALA A 26 -2.18 5.43 2.66
C ALA A 26 -1.37 4.66 3.71
N PHE A 27 -0.07 4.52 3.50
CA PHE A 27 0.87 3.95 4.48
C PHE A 27 0.81 4.72 5.81
N GLN A 28 0.93 6.06 5.77
CA GLN A 28 0.87 6.89 6.98
C GLN A 28 -0.47 6.77 7.68
N LEU A 29 -1.57 6.84 6.93
CA LEU A 29 -2.91 6.69 7.49
C LEU A 29 -3.07 5.35 8.23
N CYS A 30 -2.65 4.24 7.62
CA CYS A 30 -2.74 2.92 8.23
C CYS A 30 -1.93 2.82 9.53
N CYS A 31 -0.72 3.41 9.54
CA CYS A 31 0.11 3.48 10.74
C CYS A 31 -0.57 4.28 11.86
N GLU A 32 -1.18 5.43 11.52
CA GLU A 32 -1.78 6.35 12.50
C GLU A 32 -3.11 5.85 13.05
N THR A 33 -3.96 5.24 12.22
CA THR A 33 -5.31 4.84 12.63
C THR A 33 -5.37 3.41 13.17
N GLU A 34 -4.63 2.48 12.56
CA GLU A 34 -4.72 1.05 12.90
C GLU A 34 -3.50 0.54 13.67
N GLY A 35 -2.41 1.32 13.75
CA GLY A 35 -1.15 0.86 14.34
C GLY A 35 -0.48 -0.26 13.56
N ILE A 36 -0.83 -0.42 12.28
CA ILE A 36 -0.27 -1.42 11.37
C ILE A 36 0.74 -0.71 10.47
N ILE A 37 1.93 -1.29 10.33
CA ILE A 37 2.96 -0.81 9.38
C ILE A 37 2.88 -1.71 8.13
N PRO A 38 2.13 -1.33 7.08
CA PRO A 38 2.02 -2.14 5.88
C PRO A 38 3.30 -2.05 5.05
N ALA A 39 3.58 -3.08 4.24
CA ALA A 39 4.56 -2.92 3.17
C ALA A 39 4.09 -1.85 2.16
N LEU A 40 5.00 -1.28 1.37
CA LEU A 40 4.62 -0.24 0.40
C LEU A 40 3.77 -0.80 -0.75
N GLU A 41 3.91 -2.07 -1.10
CA GLU A 41 3.11 -2.74 -2.12
C GLU A 41 1.61 -2.80 -1.77
N PRO A 42 1.18 -3.34 -0.60
CA PRO A 42 -0.24 -3.31 -0.21
C PRO A 42 -0.74 -1.89 0.11
N ALA A 43 0.14 -0.94 0.43
CA ALA A 43 -0.27 0.46 0.60
C ALA A 43 -0.86 1.05 -0.70
N HIS A 44 -0.45 0.56 -1.88
CA HIS A 44 -1.08 0.94 -3.15
C HIS A 44 -2.55 0.52 -3.19
N ALA A 45 -2.86 -0.72 -2.79
CA ALA A 45 -4.24 -1.20 -2.75
C ALA A 45 -5.07 -0.43 -1.72
N LEU A 46 -4.50 -0.08 -0.54
CA LEU A 46 -5.19 0.72 0.45
C LEU A 46 -5.50 2.13 -0.06
N ALA A 47 -4.56 2.76 -0.77
CA ALA A 47 -4.79 4.07 -1.40
C ALA A 47 -5.94 4.02 -2.42
N HIS A 48 -6.10 2.92 -3.16
CA HIS A 48 -7.25 2.75 -4.03
C HIS A 48 -8.55 2.59 -3.23
N VAL A 49 -8.55 1.81 -2.16
CA VAL A 49 -9.71 1.66 -1.26
C VAL A 49 -10.14 3.03 -0.72
N MET A 50 -9.20 3.86 -0.27
CA MET A 50 -9.49 5.23 0.20
C MET A 50 -10.18 6.11 -0.85
N LYS A 51 -9.90 5.91 -2.14
CA LYS A 51 -10.56 6.65 -3.24
C LYS A 51 -11.98 6.17 -3.50
N ILE A 52 -12.22 4.85 -3.47
CA ILE A 52 -13.51 4.27 -3.86
C ILE A 52 -14.50 4.17 -2.70
N ALA A 53 -14.02 3.96 -1.47
CA ALA A 53 -14.86 3.73 -0.30
C ALA A 53 -15.88 4.86 -0.04
N PRO A 54 -15.57 6.16 -0.21
CA PRO A 54 -16.56 7.23 -0.01
C PRO A 54 -17.76 7.19 -0.96
N ALA A 55 -17.64 6.51 -2.10
CA ALA A 55 -18.71 6.36 -3.07
C ALA A 55 -19.54 5.07 -2.88
N LEU A 56 -19.11 4.18 -1.99
CA LEU A 56 -19.81 2.94 -1.68
C LEU A 56 -20.85 3.17 -0.57
N PRO A 57 -21.89 2.31 -0.47
CA PRO A 57 -22.78 2.29 0.67
C PRO A 57 -22.02 2.17 2.00
N ALA A 58 -22.52 2.83 3.05
CA ALA A 58 -21.85 2.85 4.36
C ALA A 58 -21.69 1.46 5.01
N ASP A 59 -22.51 0.49 4.60
CA ASP A 59 -22.49 -0.91 5.04
C ASP A 59 -21.83 -1.86 4.04
N HIS A 60 -21.20 -1.32 2.98
CA HIS A 60 -20.52 -2.13 1.98
C HIS A 60 -19.25 -2.79 2.55
N ILE A 61 -19.12 -4.10 2.37
CA ILE A 61 -17.97 -4.86 2.87
C ILE A 61 -16.89 -4.92 1.80
N VAL A 62 -15.72 -4.35 2.09
CA VAL A 62 -14.52 -4.43 1.24
C VAL A 62 -13.52 -5.40 1.86
N CYS A 63 -13.05 -6.36 1.06
CA CYS A 63 -11.93 -7.22 1.43
C CYS A 63 -10.68 -6.78 0.67
N MET A 64 -9.65 -6.35 1.40
CA MET A 64 -8.39 -5.90 0.84
C MET A 64 -7.25 -6.80 1.32
N ASN A 65 -6.39 -7.21 0.39
CA ASN A 65 -5.25 -8.07 0.69
C ASN A 65 -4.05 -7.25 1.19
N LEU A 66 -3.73 -7.34 2.48
CA LEU A 66 -2.54 -6.76 3.07
C LEU A 66 -1.37 -7.75 2.98
N CYS A 67 -0.78 -7.87 1.79
CA CYS A 67 0.13 -8.97 1.45
C CYS A 67 1.49 -8.98 2.18
N GLY A 68 1.84 -7.94 2.94
CA GLY A 68 3.12 -7.83 3.62
C GLY A 68 3.17 -6.72 4.67
N ARG A 69 4.18 -6.81 5.54
CA ARG A 69 4.49 -5.85 6.60
C ARG A 69 5.72 -5.01 6.23
N GLY A 70 5.75 -3.76 6.69
CA GLY A 70 6.70 -2.74 6.23
C GLY A 70 8.06 -2.71 6.94
N ASP A 71 8.46 -3.73 7.71
CA ASP A 71 9.76 -3.73 8.41
C ASP A 71 10.95 -3.46 7.48
N LYS A 72 10.88 -3.99 6.25
CA LYS A 72 11.93 -3.82 5.23
C LYS A 72 11.85 -2.45 4.55
N ASP A 73 10.66 -1.87 4.51
CA ASP A 73 10.39 -0.63 3.78
C ASP A 73 10.58 0.62 4.61
N ILE A 74 10.80 0.47 5.93
CA ILE A 74 10.82 1.60 6.87
C ILE A 74 11.84 2.68 6.49
N PHE A 75 13.01 2.29 5.97
CA PHE A 75 14.04 3.24 5.51
C PHE A 75 13.70 3.89 4.16
N THR A 76 12.95 3.20 3.31
CA THR A 76 12.47 3.74 2.04
C THR A 76 11.35 4.73 2.30
N ALA A 77 10.39 4.38 3.16
CA ALA A 77 9.32 5.26 3.61
C ALA A 77 9.88 6.49 4.34
N ALA A 78 10.80 6.32 5.29
CA ALA A 78 11.41 7.43 6.02
C ALA A 78 12.10 8.44 5.08
N ARG A 79 12.88 7.96 4.11
CA ARG A 79 13.50 8.83 3.10
C ARG A 79 12.48 9.54 2.23
N ALA A 80 11.43 8.84 1.80
CA ALA A 80 10.35 9.45 1.01
C ALA A 80 9.57 10.52 1.80
N LEU A 81 9.52 10.39 3.12
CA LEU A 81 8.89 11.34 4.04
C LEU A 81 9.82 12.47 4.49
N GLY A 82 11.09 12.47 4.07
CA GLY A 82 12.06 13.47 4.49
C GLY A 82 12.47 13.36 5.97
N VAL A 83 12.30 12.18 6.57
CA VAL A 83 12.77 11.89 7.93
C VAL A 83 14.29 11.69 7.90
N ASP A 84 14.99 12.47 8.71
CA ASP A 84 16.43 12.31 8.91
C ASP A 84 16.70 10.99 9.66
N MET A 85 17.45 10.10 9.02
CA MET A 85 17.81 8.78 9.55
C MET A 85 19.29 8.69 9.91
N ASP A 86 20.02 9.82 9.95
CA ASP A 86 21.44 9.84 10.29
C ASP A 86 21.70 9.24 11.67
N GLY A 87 22.63 8.29 11.73
CA GLY A 87 23.01 7.57 12.96
C GLY A 87 22.17 6.34 13.29
N MET A 88 21.11 6.02 12.54
CA MET A 88 20.35 4.78 12.71
C MET A 88 21.08 3.60 12.03
N PRO A 89 21.28 2.46 12.71
CA PRO A 89 21.84 1.28 12.07
C PRO A 89 20.92 0.80 10.95
N GLN A 90 21.44 0.75 9.72
CA GLN A 90 20.70 0.17 8.60
C GLN A 90 20.57 -1.36 8.79
N PRO A 91 19.40 -1.95 8.52
CA PRO A 91 19.23 -3.39 8.52
C PRO A 91 20.19 -3.96 7.48
N ALA A 92 20.90 -5.02 7.87
CA ALA A 92 21.76 -5.74 6.95
C ALA A 92 20.94 -6.10 5.70
N ALA A 93 21.43 -5.70 4.52
CA ALA A 93 20.83 -6.10 3.26
C ALA A 93 20.72 -7.63 3.25
N SER A 94 19.50 -8.15 3.24
CA SER A 94 19.29 -9.59 3.13
C SER A 94 19.78 -10.02 1.75
N GLN A 95 20.90 -10.73 1.73
CA GLN A 95 21.35 -11.52 0.58
C GLN A 95 20.31 -12.61 0.27
#